data_AF-A0A950W9K2-F1
#
_entry.id   AF-A0A950W9K2-F1
#
_cell.length_a   1.000
_cell.length_b   1.000
_cell.length_c   1.000
_cell.angle_alpha   90.00
_cell.angle_beta   90.00
_cell.angle_gamma   90.00
#
_symmetry.space_group_name_H-M   'P 1'
#
loop_
_entity.id
_entity.type
_entity.pdbx_description
1 polymer ?
#
loop_
_entity_poly.entity_id
_entity_poly.type
_entity_poly.pdbx_seq_one_letter_code
_entity_poly.pdbx_strand_id
1 'polypeptide(L)'
;MNRMREFGERGWHGGLSTLSGFQKFLLRGNVVDLAVGIVIGAAFNGVIQEFVKDLITPLIGMFGGFNFPGWAPNINHSTFAVGAFLNAVISFLIIAAVVYFFVVLPFNSLHDRFEPHTEPAKPTTRDCPFCLSTVPLKATRCAYCTAQLPPAEEPMSQPVSRA
;
A
#
# COMPACT_ATOMS: atom_id res chain seq x y z
N MET A 1 51.13 -38.52 16.54
CA MET A 1 49.74 -38.59 17.04
C MET A 1 49.05 -37.23 17.26
N ASN A 2 49.56 -36.09 16.74
CA ASN A 2 48.96 -34.75 16.97
C ASN A 2 48.36 -34.05 15.73
N ARG A 3 48.14 -34.76 14.60
CA ARG A 3 47.66 -34.14 13.34
C ARG A 3 46.24 -34.55 12.92
N MET A 4 45.52 -35.31 13.75
CA MET A 4 44.14 -35.78 13.43
C MET A 4 43.03 -35.03 14.17
N ARG A 5 43.33 -33.96 14.93
CA ARG A 5 42.32 -33.21 15.71
C ARG A 5 41.92 -31.85 15.12
N GLU A 6 42.40 -31.49 13.92
CA GLU A 6 42.11 -30.19 13.28
C GLU A 6 41.07 -30.25 12.14
N PHE A 7 40.55 -31.43 11.82
CA PHE A 7 39.57 -31.60 10.75
C PHE A 7 38.11 -31.70 11.24
N GLY A 8 37.88 -31.67 12.56
CA GLY A 8 36.54 -31.81 13.15
C GLY A 8 35.69 -30.54 13.22
N GLU A 9 36.29 -29.35 13.16
CA GLU A 9 35.59 -28.09 13.48
C GLU A 9 35.20 -27.24 12.25
N ARG A 10 35.51 -27.68 11.03
CA ARG A 10 35.25 -26.92 9.79
C ARG A 10 33.92 -27.26 9.08
N GLY A 11 32.98 -27.88 9.79
CA GLY A 11 31.79 -28.49 9.17
C GLY A 11 30.45 -27.74 9.26
N TRP A 12 30.31 -26.63 10.01
CA TRP A 12 28.97 -26.17 10.43
C TRP A 12 28.73 -24.65 10.48
N HIS A 13 29.41 -23.85 9.65
CA HIS A 13 29.21 -22.38 9.60
C HIS A 13 28.49 -21.86 8.34
N GLY A 14 27.84 -22.74 7.56
CA GLY A 14 27.19 -22.37 6.29
C GLY A 14 25.68 -22.03 6.35
N GLY A 15 24.99 -22.27 7.47
CA GLY A 15 23.53 -22.13 7.57
C GLY A 15 23.02 -20.85 8.23
N LEU A 16 23.83 -20.16 9.04
CA LEU A 16 23.42 -18.97 9.80
C LEU A 16 23.54 -17.66 8.99
N SER A 17 24.36 -17.67 7.94
CA SER A 17 24.66 -16.51 7.09
C SER A 17 23.55 -16.19 6.08
N THR A 18 22.76 -17.17 5.65
CA THR A 18 21.62 -16.96 4.73
C THR A 18 20.37 -16.43 5.44
N LEU A 19 20.06 -16.95 6.63
CA LEU A 19 18.95 -16.47 7.47
C LEU A 19 19.17 -15.04 7.98
N SER A 20 20.39 -14.72 8.39
CA SER A 20 20.74 -13.35 8.78
C SER A 20 20.75 -12.37 7.58
N GLY A 21 21.08 -12.84 6.37
CA GLY A 21 20.94 -12.07 5.13
C GLY A 21 19.48 -11.78 4.78
N PHE A 22 18.60 -12.77 4.93
CA PHE A 22 17.16 -12.62 4.69
C PHE A 22 16.48 -11.69 5.70
N GLN A 23 16.82 -11.82 7.00
CA GLN A 23 16.32 -10.91 8.03
C GLN A 23 16.75 -9.47 7.77
N LYS A 24 18.01 -9.23 7.39
CA LYS A 24 18.51 -7.89 7.02
C LYS A 24 17.81 -7.32 5.78
N PHE A 25 17.33 -8.17 4.87
CA PHE A 25 16.52 -7.76 3.72
C PHE A 25 15.10 -7.37 4.13
N LEU A 26 14.44 -8.16 4.98
CA LEU A 26 13.10 -7.85 5.51
C LEU A 26 13.11 -6.59 6.38
N LEU A 27 14.13 -6.40 7.21
CA LEU A 27 14.29 -5.22 8.09
C LEU A 27 14.57 -3.91 7.33
N ARG A 28 14.62 -3.92 5.99
CA ARG A 28 14.67 -2.70 5.15
C ARG A 28 13.38 -1.86 5.24
N GLY A 29 12.40 -2.27 6.05
CA GLY A 29 11.20 -1.51 6.45
C GLY A 29 10.12 -1.51 5.37
N ASN A 30 10.44 -0.93 4.22
CA ASN A 30 9.51 -0.75 3.10
C ASN A 30 8.89 -2.06 2.56
N VAL A 31 9.58 -3.20 2.70
CA VAL A 31 9.10 -4.50 2.21
C VAL A 31 8.06 -5.11 3.14
N VAL A 32 8.23 -4.93 4.46
CA VAL A 32 7.33 -5.53 5.46
C VAL A 32 5.99 -4.81 5.46
N ASP A 33 5.99 -3.48 5.43
CA ASP A 33 4.75 -2.70 5.41
C ASP A 33 3.94 -2.98 4.13
N LEU A 34 4.61 -3.09 2.98
CA LEU A 34 3.98 -3.44 1.72
C LEU A 34 3.45 -4.89 1.74
N ALA A 35 4.20 -5.84 2.29
CA ALA A 35 3.78 -7.22 2.41
C ALA A 35 2.54 -7.37 3.31
N VAL A 36 2.53 -6.70 4.46
CA VAL A 36 1.40 -6.69 5.39
C VAL A 36 0.16 -6.09 4.72
N GLY A 37 0.31 -4.98 3.98
CA GLY A 37 -0.78 -4.36 3.23
C GLY A 37 -1.44 -5.31 2.21
N ILE A 38 -0.63 -6.07 1.45
CA ILE A 38 -1.15 -7.04 0.46
C ILE A 38 -1.89 -8.19 1.15
N VAL A 39 -1.33 -8.74 2.24
CA VAL A 39 -1.95 -9.87 2.95
C VAL A 39 -3.29 -9.48 3.56
N ILE A 40 -3.35 -8.31 4.21
CA ILE A 40 -4.61 -7.79 4.78
C ILE A 40 -5.63 -7.50 3.67
N GLY A 41 -5.19 -6.88 2.56
CA GLY A 41 -6.05 -6.62 1.41
C GLY A 41 -6.66 -7.89 0.82
N ALA A 42 -5.86 -8.95 0.67
CA ALA A 42 -6.32 -10.24 0.17
C ALA A 42 -7.32 -10.91 1.12
N ALA A 43 -7.04 -10.93 2.43
CA ALA A 43 -7.94 -11.50 3.43
C ALA A 43 -9.28 -10.75 3.50
N PHE A 44 -9.24 -9.42 3.46
CA PHE A 44 -10.43 -8.57 3.50
C PHE A 44 -11.31 -8.73 2.26
N ASN A 45 -10.71 -8.83 1.07
CA ASN A 45 -11.45 -9.14 -0.15
C ASN A 45 -12.23 -10.46 -0.02
N GLY A 46 -11.64 -11.50 0.58
CA GLY A 46 -12.34 -12.76 0.84
C GLY A 46 -13.61 -12.58 1.70
N VAL A 47 -13.53 -11.80 2.77
CA VAL A 47 -14.68 -11.49 3.64
C VAL A 47 -15.78 -10.75 2.88
N ILE A 48 -15.41 -9.79 2.02
CA ILE A 48 -16.39 -9.06 1.20
C ILE A 48 -17.09 -10.01 0.21
N GLN A 49 -16.34 -10.89 -0.46
CA GLN A 49 -16.91 -11.81 -1.44
C GLN A 49 -17.92 -12.77 -0.81
N GLU A 50 -17.58 -13.35 0.35
CA GLU A 50 -18.51 -14.24 1.06
C GLU A 50 -19.72 -13.47 1.60
N PHE A 51 -19.56 -12.24 2.12
CA PHE A 51 -20.70 -11.41 2.53
C PHE A 51 -21.67 -11.14 1.37
N VAL A 52 -21.15 -10.83 0.19
CA VAL A 52 -21.98 -10.54 -0.99
C VAL A 52 -22.65 -11.81 -1.50
N LYS A 53 -21.91 -12.92 -1.55
CA LYS A 53 -22.42 -14.21 -2.00
C LYS A 53 -23.50 -14.75 -1.06
N ASP A 54 -23.31 -14.64 0.25
CA ASP A 54 -24.15 -15.31 1.23
C ASP A 54 -25.32 -14.44 1.76
N LEU A 55 -25.20 -13.11 1.73
CA LEU A 55 -26.28 -12.21 2.18
C LEU A 55 -26.93 -11.47 1.02
N ILE A 56 -26.15 -10.85 0.15
CA ILE A 56 -26.68 -9.93 -0.88
C ILE A 56 -27.32 -10.69 -2.05
N THR A 57 -26.61 -11.69 -2.58
CA THR A 57 -27.08 -12.49 -3.73
C THR A 57 -28.42 -13.19 -3.48
N PRO A 58 -28.65 -13.89 -2.35
CA PRO A 58 -29.96 -14.49 -2.06
C PRO A 58 -31.05 -13.45 -1.76
N LEU A 59 -30.71 -12.34 -1.10
CA LEU A 59 -31.67 -11.27 -0.82
C LEU A 59 -32.20 -10.64 -2.11
N ILE A 60 -31.33 -10.37 -3.07
CA ILE A 60 -31.69 -9.91 -4.41
C ILE A 60 -32.46 -10.99 -5.19
N GLY A 61 -32.03 -12.25 -5.06
CA GLY A 61 -32.73 -13.40 -5.63
C GLY A 61 -34.19 -13.48 -5.20
N MET A 62 -34.49 -13.12 -3.95
CA MET A 62 -35.83 -13.11 -3.39
C MET A 62 -36.72 -11.96 -3.91
N PHE A 63 -36.15 -10.78 -4.20
CA PHE A 63 -36.89 -9.62 -4.71
C PHE A 63 -37.11 -9.61 -6.23
N GLY A 64 -36.84 -10.72 -6.90
CA GLY A 64 -37.11 -10.89 -8.33
C GLY A 64 -35.93 -11.34 -9.17
N GLY A 65 -34.72 -11.44 -8.58
CA GLY A 65 -33.52 -11.99 -9.20
C GLY A 65 -33.08 -11.28 -10.48
N PHE A 66 -31.81 -10.87 -10.58
CA PHE A 66 -31.23 -10.45 -11.87
C PHE A 66 -30.94 -11.64 -12.80
N ASN A 67 -31.77 -12.67 -12.74
CA ASN A 67 -31.93 -13.52 -13.89
C ASN A 67 -32.62 -12.62 -14.93
N PHE A 68 -31.88 -12.21 -15.96
CA PHE A 68 -32.48 -11.87 -17.25
C PHE A 68 -32.47 -13.14 -18.13
N PRO A 69 -33.26 -14.21 -17.84
CA PRO A 69 -33.38 -15.33 -18.74
C PRO A 69 -34.40 -14.91 -19.81
N GLY A 70 -33.97 -14.11 -20.77
CA GLY A 70 -34.93 -13.61 -21.76
C GLY A 70 -34.36 -12.96 -23.01
N TRP A 71 -33.11 -12.49 -22.99
CA TRP A 71 -32.47 -11.91 -24.17
C TRP A 71 -31.20 -12.68 -24.56
N ALA A 72 -31.36 -13.99 -24.70
CA ALA A 72 -30.45 -14.81 -25.48
C ALA A 72 -31.19 -15.24 -26.76
N PRO A 73 -31.27 -14.38 -27.79
CA PRO A 73 -31.62 -14.88 -29.11
C PRO A 73 -30.54 -15.91 -29.49
N ASN A 74 -30.92 -17.18 -29.57
CA ASN A 74 -30.04 -18.24 -30.02
C ASN A 74 -29.73 -17.99 -31.51
N ILE A 75 -28.65 -17.25 -31.77
CA ILE A 75 -28.07 -17.12 -33.10
C ILE A 75 -26.73 -17.86 -33.04
N ASN A 76 -26.73 -19.10 -33.54
CA ASN A 76 -25.52 -19.84 -33.92
C ASN A 76 -24.57 -20.21 -32.75
N HIS A 77 -25.06 -21.05 -31.81
CA HIS A 77 -24.27 -21.75 -30.78
C HIS A 77 -23.42 -20.91 -29.80
N SER A 78 -23.55 -19.58 -29.82
CA SER A 78 -22.92 -18.70 -28.84
C SER A 78 -24.01 -18.02 -28.01
N THR A 79 -24.19 -18.47 -26.77
CA THR A 79 -25.03 -17.77 -25.80
C THR A 79 -24.36 -16.46 -25.43
N PHE A 80 -24.74 -15.36 -26.07
CA PHE A 80 -24.39 -14.02 -25.60
C PHE A 80 -25.05 -13.82 -24.23
N ALA A 81 -24.30 -14.10 -23.17
CA ALA A 81 -24.75 -13.99 -21.79
C ALA A 81 -24.77 -12.53 -21.32
N VAL A 82 -25.44 -11.66 -22.09
CA VAL A 82 -25.64 -10.24 -21.74
C VAL A 82 -26.31 -10.13 -20.36
N GLY A 83 -27.23 -11.05 -20.05
CA GLY A 83 -27.85 -11.15 -18.72
C GLY A 83 -26.86 -11.48 -17.59
N ALA A 84 -25.88 -12.36 -17.83
CA ALA A 84 -24.87 -12.69 -16.83
C ALA A 84 -23.88 -11.53 -16.62
N PHE A 85 -23.52 -10.83 -17.70
CA PHE A 85 -22.69 -9.63 -17.62
C PHE A 85 -23.39 -8.50 -16.87
N LEU A 86 -24.67 -8.21 -17.18
CA LEU A 86 -25.45 -7.19 -16.48
C LEU A 86 -25.60 -7.54 -14.99
N ASN A 87 -25.85 -8.82 -14.67
CA ASN A 87 -25.91 -9.29 -13.30
C ASN A 87 -24.57 -9.09 -12.56
N ALA A 88 -23.44 -9.39 -13.22
CA ALA A 88 -22.10 -9.17 -12.65
C ALA A 88 -21.82 -7.68 -12.39
N VAL A 89 -22.22 -6.80 -13.31
CA VAL A 89 -22.08 -5.34 -13.15
C VAL A 89 -22.96 -4.82 -12.02
N ILE A 90 -24.22 -5.23 -11.94
CA ILE A 90 -25.13 -4.80 -10.88
C ILE A 90 -24.63 -5.31 -9.52
N SER A 91 -24.20 -6.58 -9.46
CA SER A 91 -23.60 -7.14 -8.25
C SER A 91 -22.39 -6.32 -7.83
N PHE A 92 -21.45 -6.05 -8.74
CA PHE A 92 -20.26 -5.22 -8.48
C PHE A 92 -20.61 -3.83 -7.93
N LEU A 93 -21.60 -3.15 -8.51
CA LEU A 93 -22.05 -1.84 -8.02
C LEU A 93 -22.61 -1.92 -6.60
N ILE A 94 -23.33 -2.99 -6.25
CA ILE A 94 -23.85 -3.20 -4.90
C ILE A 94 -22.70 -3.47 -3.91
N ILE A 95 -21.69 -4.28 -4.29
CA ILE A 95 -20.48 -4.47 -3.45
C ILE A 95 -19.80 -3.13 -3.20
N ALA A 96 -19.56 -2.36 -4.27
CA ALA A 96 -18.90 -1.07 -4.18
C ALA A 96 -19.67 -0.10 -3.28
N ALA A 97 -21.01 -0.06 -3.38
CA ALA A 97 -21.87 0.76 -2.53
C ALA A 97 -21.80 0.34 -1.05
N VAL A 98 -21.86 -0.96 -0.75
CA VAL A 98 -21.77 -1.48 0.63
C VAL A 98 -20.40 -1.19 1.23
N VAL A 99 -19.31 -1.48 0.52
CA VAL A 99 -17.95 -1.21 0.99
C VAL A 99 -17.74 0.28 1.20
N TYR A 100 -18.20 1.12 0.27
CA TYR A 100 -18.13 2.57 0.42
C TYR A 100 -18.89 3.04 1.66
N PHE A 101 -20.13 2.59 1.85
CA PHE A 101 -20.98 3.07 2.94
C PHE A 101 -20.56 2.55 4.32
N PHE A 102 -20.20 1.27 4.44
CA PHE A 102 -19.90 0.63 5.73
C PHE A 102 -18.42 0.66 6.12
N VAL A 103 -17.51 0.91 5.17
CA VAL A 103 -16.07 0.87 5.43
C VAL A 103 -15.44 2.22 5.14
N VAL A 104 -15.61 2.74 3.92
CA VAL A 104 -14.95 3.99 3.52
C VAL A 104 -15.52 5.19 4.26
N LEU A 105 -16.84 5.34 4.36
CA LEU A 105 -17.45 6.47 5.09
C LEU A 105 -17.09 6.52 6.59
N PRO A 106 -17.23 5.44 7.39
CA PRO A 106 -16.83 5.49 8.78
C PRO A 106 -15.32 5.61 8.93
N PHE A 107 -14.53 4.95 8.09
CA PHE A 107 -13.07 5.09 8.13
C PHE A 107 -12.65 6.53 7.81
N ASN A 108 -13.21 7.15 6.78
CA ASN A 108 -12.95 8.55 6.44
C ASN A 108 -13.42 9.48 7.56
N SER A 109 -14.63 9.26 8.11
CA SER A 109 -15.14 10.05 9.24
C SER A 109 -14.34 9.88 10.53
N LEU A 110 -13.76 8.71 10.78
CA LEU A 110 -12.90 8.43 11.92
C LEU A 110 -11.52 9.05 11.69
N HIS A 111 -10.93 8.86 10.51
CA HIS A 111 -9.63 9.45 10.14
C HIS A 111 -9.66 10.98 10.20
N ASP A 112 -10.72 11.61 9.68
CA ASP A 112 -10.94 13.07 9.78
C ASP A 112 -11.05 13.56 11.23
N ARG A 113 -11.46 12.67 12.16
CA ARG A 113 -11.66 13.00 13.58
C ARG A 113 -10.45 12.65 14.46
N PHE A 114 -9.67 11.65 14.08
CA PHE A 114 -8.48 11.21 14.79
C PHE A 114 -7.18 11.88 14.28
N GLU A 115 -7.15 12.38 13.05
CA GLU A 115 -5.95 13.01 12.46
C GLU A 115 -6.28 14.25 11.61
N PRO A 116 -6.57 15.42 12.20
CA PRO A 116 -6.31 16.67 11.50
C PRO A 116 -4.78 16.82 11.38
N HIS A 117 -4.20 16.42 10.24
CA HIS A 117 -2.78 16.49 9.85
C HIS A 117 -1.86 15.29 10.17
N THR A 118 -2.10 14.15 9.51
CA THR A 118 -0.98 13.33 9.01
C THR A 118 -1.01 13.34 7.48
N GLU A 119 -0.79 14.54 6.92
CA GLU A 119 -0.46 14.67 5.51
C GLU A 119 0.84 13.89 5.29
N PRO A 120 0.91 12.95 4.32
CA PRO A 120 2.05 12.04 4.15
C PRO A 120 3.33 12.84 4.13
N ALA A 121 4.10 12.70 5.21
CA ALA A 121 5.35 13.41 5.53
C ALA A 121 5.75 14.44 4.46
N LYS A 122 5.10 15.62 4.42
CA LYS A 122 5.70 16.78 3.75
C LYS A 122 7.09 16.89 4.38
N PRO A 123 8.18 16.76 3.61
CA PRO A 123 9.51 16.59 4.18
C PRO A 123 9.77 17.76 5.11
N THR A 124 9.73 17.54 6.43
CA THR A 124 9.86 18.62 7.42
C THR A 124 11.29 19.18 7.44
N THR A 125 12.18 18.54 6.69
CA THR A 125 13.60 18.80 6.60
C THR A 125 14.06 18.90 5.16
N ARG A 126 15.00 19.81 4.90
CA ARG A 126 15.76 19.96 3.66
C ARG A 126 17.26 19.91 3.98
N ASP A 127 18.08 19.55 3.00
CA ASP A 127 19.52 19.61 3.16
C ASP A 127 20.04 21.04 2.95
N CYS A 128 21.01 21.44 3.78
CA CYS A 128 21.67 22.73 3.64
C CYS A 128 22.56 22.73 2.39
N PRO A 129 22.43 23.72 1.47
CA PRO A 129 23.25 23.77 0.26
C PRO A 129 24.73 24.06 0.52
N PHE A 130 25.09 24.54 1.71
CA PHE A 130 26.48 24.92 2.05
C PHE A 130 27.25 23.80 2.76
N CYS A 131 26.61 23.09 3.68
CA CYS A 131 27.27 22.08 4.52
C CYS A 131 26.62 20.69 4.46
N LEU A 132 25.56 20.50 3.66
CA LEU A 132 24.86 19.23 3.45
C LEU A 132 24.27 18.60 4.72
N SER A 133 24.21 19.32 5.84
CA SER A 133 23.49 18.87 7.04
C SER A 133 21.98 19.00 6.85
N THR A 134 21.21 18.08 7.42
CA THR A 134 19.74 18.16 7.49
C THR A 134 19.28 19.33 8.36
N VAL A 135 18.44 20.20 7.82
CA VAL A 135 17.89 21.39 8.49
C VAL A 135 16.37 21.43 8.30
N PRO A 136 15.57 21.90 9.27
CA PRO A 136 14.13 22.05 9.04
C PRO A 136 13.82 22.95 7.83
N LEU A 137 12.71 22.68 7.13
CA LEU A 137 12.05 23.71 6.30
C LEU A 137 11.77 24.93 7.20
N LYS A 138 11.39 26.12 6.76
CA LYS A 138 11.26 27.31 7.65
C LYS A 138 12.54 27.79 8.37
N ALA A 139 13.63 27.03 8.45
CA ALA A 139 14.88 27.55 9.02
C ALA A 139 15.44 28.69 8.16
N THR A 140 15.73 29.83 8.79
CA THR A 140 16.36 30.99 8.16
C THR A 140 17.89 30.93 8.24
N ARG A 141 18.44 30.19 9.22
CA ARG A 141 19.87 29.91 9.39
C ARG A 141 20.13 28.44 9.67
N CYS A 142 21.24 27.92 9.14
CA CYS A 142 21.69 26.56 9.40
C CYS A 142 22.29 26.45 10.81
N ALA A 143 21.91 25.42 11.57
CA ALA A 143 22.46 25.15 12.90
C ALA A 143 23.90 24.61 12.88
N TYR A 144 24.33 23.98 11.78
CA TYR A 144 25.67 23.40 11.64
C TYR A 144 26.71 24.41 11.16
N CYS A 145 26.43 25.12 10.06
CA CYS A 145 27.40 26.04 9.45
C CYS A 145 27.08 27.52 9.64
N THR A 146 25.98 27.86 10.32
CA THR A 146 25.54 29.25 10.59
C THR A 146 25.22 30.11 9.35
N ALA A 147 25.30 29.54 8.15
CA ALA A 147 24.96 30.20 6.90
C ALA A 147 23.46 30.56 6.84
N GLN A 148 23.17 31.69 6.19
CA GLN A 148 21.80 32.12 5.88
C GLN A 148 21.25 31.23 4.76
N LEU A 149 20.09 30.61 4.99
CA LEU A 149 19.52 29.67 4.02
C LEU A 149 18.58 30.40 3.04
N PRO A 150 18.64 30.07 1.73
CA PRO A 150 17.65 30.55 0.78
C PRO A 150 16.25 29.93 1.06
N PRO A 151 15.16 30.56 0.57
CA PRO A 151 13.81 30.03 0.70
C PRO A 151 13.70 28.59 0.15
N ALA A 152 12.78 27.80 0.71
CA ALA A 152 12.68 26.35 0.46
C ALA A 152 12.33 25.98 -1.00
N GLU A 153 11.75 26.91 -1.75
CA GLU A 153 11.09 26.67 -3.03
C GLU A 153 11.96 26.99 -4.25
N GLU A 154 13.16 27.55 -4.07
CA GLU A 154 14.02 27.92 -5.20
C GLU A 154 14.90 26.74 -5.64
N PRO A 155 14.73 26.20 -6.87
CA PRO A 155 15.64 25.19 -7.40
C PRO A 155 17.03 25.81 -7.62
N MET A 156 18.01 25.18 -6.99
CA MET A 156 19.43 25.55 -7.04
C MET A 156 19.99 25.46 -8.45
N SER A 157 19.92 26.55 -9.23
CA SER A 157 20.60 26.67 -10.52
C SER A 157 21.47 27.91 -10.67
N GLN A 158 21.53 28.80 -9.67
CA GLN A 158 22.36 30.00 -9.74
C GLN A 158 23.24 30.11 -8.51
N PRO A 159 24.58 30.13 -8.67
CA PRO A 159 25.45 30.55 -7.59
C PRO A 159 25.09 32.00 -7.30
N VAL A 160 24.65 32.28 -6.07
CA VAL A 160 24.44 33.65 -5.59
C VAL A 160 25.82 34.29 -5.45
N SER A 161 26.46 34.67 -6.56
CA SER A 161 27.61 35.56 -6.56
C SER A 161 27.08 36.97 -6.32
N ARG A 162 27.09 37.37 -5.05
CA ARG A 162 26.97 38.78 -4.69
C ARG A 162 28.37 39.32 -4.38
N ALA A 163 28.61 40.48 -4.99
CA ALA A 163 29.84 41.27 -5.06
C ALA A 163 30.48 41.62 -3.71
#